data_AF-A0A3B0PNV9-F1
#
_entry.id   AF-A0A3B0PNV9-F1
#
_cell.length_a   1.000
_cell.length_b   1.000
_cell.length_c   1.000
_cell.angle_alpha   90.00
_cell.angle_beta   90.00
_cell.angle_gamma   90.00
#
_symmetry.space_group_name_H-M   'P 1'
#
loop_
_entity.id
_entity.type
_entity.pdbx_description
1 polymer ?
#
loop_
_entity_poly.entity_id
_entity_poly.type
_entity_poly.pdbx_seq_one_letter_code
_entity_poly.pdbx_strand_id
1 'polypeptide(L)'
;MLDNEWKAILGWGDEELEELRISGYMFLRQGHYKKAILFFEALVILDPLSIYDFQTLGGLYLQIGENAKALGVLDQALRMQGDHLPTLLNKTKALFCLNRIDEASAIAVYLTSCDDSIIANDAEALLMSYPKKTIKKPVALSN
;
A
#
# COMPACT_ATOMS: atom_id res chain seq x y z
N MET A 1 8.87 6.73 -22.48
CA MET A 1 7.42 6.96 -22.54
C MET A 1 6.86 5.80 -23.33
N LEU A 2 6.44 4.76 -22.61
CA LEU A 2 5.85 3.52 -23.13
C LEU A 2 4.32 3.60 -22.96
N ASP A 3 3.78 4.81 -23.10
CA ASP A 3 2.44 5.09 -22.63
C ASP A 3 1.49 4.62 -23.75
N ASN A 4 0.98 3.40 -23.56
CA ASN A 4 -0.07 2.75 -24.36
C ASN A 4 0.34 2.04 -25.67
N GLU A 5 1.63 1.73 -25.92
CA GLU A 5 2.00 0.89 -27.08
C GLU A 5 1.31 -0.49 -27.05
N TRP A 6 1.05 -1.01 -25.84
CA TRP A 6 0.32 -2.26 -25.64
C TRP A 6 -1.13 -2.18 -26.14
N LYS A 7 -1.79 -0.99 -26.10
CA LYS A 7 -3.16 -0.83 -26.60
C LYS A 7 -3.23 -1.11 -28.09
N ALA A 8 -2.24 -0.64 -28.85
CA ALA A 8 -2.14 -0.88 -30.29
C ALA A 8 -1.74 -2.34 -30.63
N ILE A 9 -0.88 -2.95 -29.81
CA ILE A 9 -0.39 -4.33 -30.05
C ILE A 9 -1.45 -5.38 -29.69
N LEU A 10 -2.12 -5.20 -28.55
CA LEU A 10 -3.09 -6.15 -28.02
C LEU A 10 -4.51 -5.87 -28.52
N GLY A 11 -4.78 -4.66 -29.03
CA GLY A 11 -6.12 -4.20 -29.35
C GLY A 11 -6.99 -3.98 -28.10
N TRP A 12 -6.36 -3.91 -26.92
CA TRP A 12 -7.03 -3.79 -25.64
C TRP A 12 -7.29 -2.32 -25.29
N GLY A 13 -8.46 -2.07 -24.74
CA GLY A 13 -8.89 -0.80 -24.17
C GLY A 13 -9.12 -0.90 -22.66
N ASP A 14 -9.95 -0.01 -22.15
CA ASP A 14 -10.21 0.10 -20.72
C ASP A 14 -11.14 -1.04 -20.22
N GLU A 15 -11.93 -1.65 -21.12
CA GLU A 15 -12.79 -2.80 -20.82
C GLU A 15 -11.95 -4.04 -20.47
N GLU A 16 -10.95 -4.37 -21.28
CA GLU A 16 -10.06 -5.51 -21.01
C GLU A 16 -9.26 -5.31 -19.72
N LEU A 17 -8.83 -4.08 -19.42
CA LEU A 17 -8.20 -3.78 -18.14
C LEU A 17 -9.15 -3.99 -16.96
N GLU A 18 -10.41 -3.62 -17.11
CA GLU A 18 -11.42 -3.86 -16.08
C GLU A 18 -11.68 -5.36 -15.89
N GLU A 19 -11.73 -6.15 -16.96
CA GLU A 19 -11.83 -7.61 -16.87
C GLU A 19 -10.63 -8.25 -16.15
N LEU A 20 -9.41 -7.75 -16.40
CA LEU A 20 -8.21 -8.14 -15.66
C LEU A 20 -8.34 -7.81 -14.17
N ARG A 21 -8.84 -6.61 -13.84
CA ARG A 21 -9.11 -6.16 -12.47
C ARG A 21 -10.11 -7.08 -11.76
N ILE A 22 -11.25 -7.33 -12.40
CA ILE A 22 -12.29 -8.21 -11.87
C ILE A 22 -11.71 -9.61 -11.62
N SER A 23 -10.96 -10.16 -12.56
CA SER A 23 -10.30 -11.47 -12.43
C SER A 23 -9.30 -11.49 -11.26
N GLY A 24 -8.48 -10.46 -11.13
CA GLY A 24 -7.56 -10.28 -10.00
C GLY A 24 -8.31 -10.26 -8.66
N TYR A 25 -9.39 -9.49 -8.56
CA TYR A 25 -10.24 -9.45 -7.37
C TYR A 25 -10.94 -10.78 -7.07
N MET A 26 -11.35 -11.53 -8.09
CA MET A 26 -11.93 -12.86 -7.89
C MET A 26 -10.94 -13.82 -7.25
N PHE A 27 -9.68 -13.84 -7.72
CA PHE A 27 -8.63 -14.64 -7.08
C PHE A 27 -8.30 -14.16 -5.67
N LEU A 28 -8.28 -12.84 -5.45
CA LEU A 28 -8.08 -12.25 -4.12
C LEU A 28 -9.17 -12.71 -3.15
N ARG A 29 -10.45 -12.67 -3.55
CA ARG A 29 -11.58 -13.13 -2.72
C ARG A 29 -11.55 -14.62 -2.40
N GLN A 30 -10.97 -15.42 -3.29
CA GLN A 30 -10.76 -16.86 -3.08
C GLN A 30 -9.51 -17.18 -2.24
N GLY A 31 -8.74 -16.17 -1.81
CA GLY A 31 -7.49 -16.36 -1.07
C GLY A 31 -6.32 -16.82 -1.94
N HIS A 32 -6.47 -16.81 -3.27
CA HIS A 32 -5.42 -17.19 -4.22
C HIS A 32 -4.47 -16.00 -4.51
N TYR A 33 -3.81 -15.50 -3.46
CA TYR A 33 -3.02 -14.26 -3.51
C TYR A 33 -1.95 -14.25 -4.61
N LYS A 34 -1.21 -15.35 -4.79
CA LYS A 34 -0.18 -15.44 -5.84
C LYS A 34 -0.75 -15.30 -7.25
N LYS A 35 -1.97 -15.80 -7.49
CA LYS A 35 -2.64 -15.63 -8.79
C LYS A 35 -3.12 -14.20 -8.95
N ALA A 36 -3.74 -13.63 -7.91
CA ALA A 36 -4.17 -12.24 -7.93
C ALA A 36 -3.01 -11.28 -8.23
N ILE A 37 -1.83 -11.52 -7.64
CA ILE A 37 -0.61 -10.74 -7.90
C ILE A 37 -0.27 -10.69 -9.39
N LEU A 38 -0.37 -11.79 -10.14
CA LEU A 38 -0.07 -11.80 -11.57
C LEU A 38 -0.98 -10.83 -12.36
N PHE A 39 -2.26 -10.74 -12.01
CA PHE A 39 -3.18 -9.80 -12.64
C PHE A 39 -2.81 -8.36 -12.30
N PHE A 40 -2.54 -8.07 -11.02
CA PHE A 40 -2.19 -6.71 -10.60
C PHE A 40 -0.80 -6.28 -11.06
N GLU A 41 0.17 -7.20 -11.19
CA GLU A 41 1.47 -6.94 -11.84
C GLU A 41 1.29 -6.57 -13.31
N ALA A 42 0.40 -7.24 -14.04
CA ALA A 42 0.06 -6.86 -15.41
C ALA A 42 -0.63 -5.48 -15.46
N LEU A 43 -1.60 -5.24 -14.57
CA LEU A 43 -2.35 -3.98 -14.53
C LEU A 43 -1.44 -2.77 -14.27
N VAL A 44 -0.48 -2.84 -13.35
CA VAL A 44 0.42 -1.70 -13.10
C VAL A 44 1.40 -1.43 -14.25
N ILE A 45 1.62 -2.40 -15.14
CA ILE A 45 2.42 -2.23 -16.36
C ILE A 45 1.57 -1.63 -17.48
N LEU A 46 0.33 -2.10 -17.63
CA LEU A 46 -0.58 -1.65 -18.68
C LEU A 46 -1.19 -0.27 -18.36
N ASP A 47 -1.54 -0.04 -17.10
CA ASP A 47 -2.08 1.21 -16.58
C ASP A 47 -1.19 1.76 -15.46
N PRO A 48 -0.09 2.45 -15.81
CA PRO A 48 0.89 2.94 -14.84
C PRO A 48 0.38 4.13 -14.00
N LEU A 49 -0.85 4.60 -14.23
CA LEU A 49 -1.44 5.75 -13.54
C LEU A 49 -2.53 5.36 -12.53
N SER A 50 -2.88 4.08 -12.43
CA SER A 50 -3.93 3.60 -11.54
C SER A 50 -3.44 3.42 -10.11
N ILE A 51 -3.61 4.45 -9.27
CA ILE A 51 -3.28 4.40 -7.83
C ILE A 51 -3.92 3.17 -7.13
N TYR A 52 -5.14 2.81 -7.52
CA TYR A 52 -5.88 1.67 -6.94
C TYR A 52 -5.23 0.33 -7.27
N ASP A 53 -4.69 0.16 -8.48
CA ASP A 53 -4.02 -1.09 -8.88
C ASP A 53 -2.68 -1.25 -8.15
N PHE A 54 -1.89 -0.17 -8.03
CA PHE A 54 -0.68 -0.17 -7.21
C PHE A 54 -1.00 -0.40 -5.72
N GLN A 55 -2.03 0.24 -5.18
CA GLN A 55 -2.46 0.07 -3.79
C GLN A 55 -2.90 -1.37 -3.50
N THR A 56 -3.59 -2.01 -4.46
CA THR A 56 -4.03 -3.40 -4.34
C THR A 56 -2.88 -4.38 -4.46
N LEU A 57 -1.96 -4.17 -5.41
CA LEU A 57 -0.73 -4.95 -5.54
C LEU A 57 0.13 -4.87 -4.28
N GLY A 58 0.29 -3.67 -3.71
CA GLY A 58 0.98 -3.46 -2.44
C GLY A 58 0.33 -4.24 -1.29
N GLY A 59 -1.00 -4.20 -1.20
CA GLY A 59 -1.76 -5.00 -0.22
C GLY A 59 -1.58 -6.51 -0.40
N LEU A 60 -1.57 -6.99 -1.64
CA LEU A 60 -1.33 -8.40 -1.96
C LEU A 60 0.09 -8.86 -1.58
N TYR A 61 1.10 -8.02 -1.82
CA TYR A 61 2.46 -8.34 -1.39
C TYR A 61 2.60 -8.38 0.14
N LEU A 62 1.94 -7.48 0.87
CA LEU A 62 1.87 -7.56 2.34
C LEU A 62 1.27 -8.89 2.80
N GLN A 63 0.19 -9.33 2.15
CA GLN A 63 -0.51 -10.56 2.52
C GLN A 63 0.34 -11.82 2.37
N ILE A 64 1.31 -11.82 1.45
CA ILE A 64 2.24 -12.94 1.26
C ILE A 64 3.60 -12.72 1.94
N GLY A 65 3.78 -11.63 2.70
CA GLY A 65 5.00 -11.32 3.44
C GLY A 65 6.12 -10.67 2.61
N GLU A 66 5.86 -10.30 1.36
CA GLU A 66 6.81 -9.65 0.45
C GLU A 66 6.87 -8.14 0.72
N ASN A 67 7.16 -7.77 1.97
CA ASN A 67 7.02 -6.40 2.47
C ASN A 67 7.89 -5.36 1.75
N ALA A 68 9.06 -5.77 1.26
CA ALA A 68 9.95 -4.88 0.49
C ALA A 68 9.36 -4.54 -0.88
N LYS A 69 8.73 -5.51 -1.56
CA LYS A 69 8.03 -5.28 -2.83
C LYS A 69 6.79 -4.42 -2.61
N ALA A 70 6.03 -4.71 -1.55
CA ALA A 70 4.89 -3.90 -1.15
C ALA A 70 5.30 -2.44 -1.01
N LEU A 71 6.36 -2.15 -0.25
CA LEU A 71 6.83 -0.78 -0.05
C LEU A 71 7.19 -0.09 -1.36
N GLY A 72 7.90 -0.77 -2.28
CA GLY A 72 8.29 -0.20 -3.57
C GLY A 72 7.09 0.20 -4.44
N VAL A 73 6.08 -0.67 -4.54
CA VAL A 73 4.86 -0.40 -5.31
C VAL A 73 3.99 0.68 -4.65
N LEU A 74 3.89 0.68 -3.31
CA LEU A 74 3.14 1.70 -2.57
C LEU A 74 3.80 3.08 -2.67
N ASP A 75 5.14 3.14 -2.69
CA ASP A 75 5.86 4.39 -2.95
C ASP A 75 5.61 4.93 -4.36
N GLN A 76 5.44 4.07 -5.36
CA GLN A 76 5.04 4.49 -6.70
C GLN A 76 3.61 5.05 -6.71
N ALA A 77 2.66 4.40 -6.03
CA ALA A 77 1.31 4.93 -5.84
C ALA A 77 1.31 6.33 -5.19
N LEU A 78 2.09 6.51 -4.12
CA LEU A 78 2.15 7.78 -3.38
C LEU A 78 2.86 8.91 -4.14
N ARG A 79 3.66 8.60 -5.17
CA ARG A 79 4.19 9.65 -6.07
C ARG A 79 3.10 10.26 -6.94
N MET A 80 2.04 9.50 -7.25
CA MET A 80 0.89 9.99 -8.01
C MET A 80 -0.06 10.77 -7.10
N GLN A 81 -0.36 10.21 -5.91
CA GLN A 81 -1.17 10.87 -4.90
C GLN A 81 -0.59 10.64 -3.50
N GLY A 82 0.09 11.67 -2.98
CA GLY A 82 0.82 11.58 -1.70
C GLY A 82 -0.06 11.47 -0.46
N ASP A 83 -1.33 11.85 -0.56
CA ASP A 83 -2.30 11.86 0.55
C ASP A 83 -3.34 10.72 0.47
N HIS A 84 -3.13 9.73 -0.41
CA HIS A 84 -4.05 8.59 -0.53
C HIS A 84 -4.00 7.71 0.73
N LEU A 85 -4.96 7.93 1.64
CA LEU A 85 -4.97 7.33 2.99
C LEU A 85 -4.86 5.79 3.00
N PRO A 86 -5.58 5.02 2.15
CA PRO A 86 -5.43 3.56 2.12
C PRO A 86 -4.01 3.11 1.73
N THR A 87 -3.35 3.84 0.82
CA THR A 87 -1.97 3.54 0.41
C THR A 87 -0.98 3.88 1.52
N LEU A 88 -1.16 5.02 2.20
CA LEU A 88 -0.35 5.39 3.37
C LEU A 88 -0.48 4.35 4.50
N LEU A 89 -1.68 3.82 4.72
CA LEU A 89 -1.91 2.77 5.71
C LEU A 89 -1.18 1.47 5.34
N ASN A 90 -1.28 1.04 4.08
CA ASN A 90 -0.53 -0.13 3.61
C ASN A 90 0.99 0.10 3.68
N LYS A 91 1.48 1.30 3.35
CA LYS A 91 2.90 1.64 3.48
C LYS A 91 3.35 1.56 4.93
N THR A 92 2.53 2.06 5.85
CA THR A 92 2.76 1.98 7.29
C THR A 92 2.90 0.53 7.75
N LYS A 93 1.96 -0.35 7.33
CA LYS A 93 2.02 -1.81 7.57
C LYS A 93 3.34 -2.40 7.04
N ALA A 94 3.71 -2.08 5.80
CA ALA A 94 4.95 -2.56 5.18
C ALA A 94 6.21 -2.12 5.95
N LEU A 95 6.27 -0.85 6.38
CA LEU A 95 7.40 -0.31 7.14
C LEU A 95 7.53 -0.96 8.51
N PHE A 96 6.42 -1.23 9.22
CA PHE A 96 6.44 -1.98 10.48
C PHE A 96 6.99 -3.40 10.28
N CYS A 97 6.52 -4.11 9.26
CA CYS A 97 7.01 -5.46 8.96
C CYS A 97 8.50 -5.48 8.53
N LEU A 98 9.02 -4.37 7.98
CA LEU A 98 10.43 -4.18 7.66
C LEU A 98 11.26 -3.63 8.84
N ASN A 99 10.68 -3.53 10.04
CA ASN A 99 11.31 -2.97 11.24
C ASN A 99 11.78 -1.51 11.09
N ARG A 100 11.19 -0.75 10.16
CA ARG A 100 11.41 0.70 9.97
C ARG A 100 10.44 1.49 10.85
N ILE A 101 10.54 1.24 12.17
CA ILE A 101 9.54 1.66 13.17
C ILE A 101 9.38 3.18 13.24
N ASP A 102 10.46 3.95 13.11
CA ASP A 102 10.40 5.40 13.22
C ASP A 102 9.60 6.06 12.09
N GLU A 103 9.84 5.62 10.85
CA GLU A 103 9.12 6.08 9.67
C GLU A 103 7.65 5.62 9.70
N ALA A 104 7.42 4.35 10.06
CA ALA A 104 6.08 3.81 10.18
C ALA A 104 5.25 4.59 11.23
N SER A 105 5.83 4.87 12.39
CA SER A 105 5.14 5.61 13.45
C SER A 105 4.80 7.04 13.06
N ALA A 106 5.67 7.71 12.30
CA ALA A 106 5.42 9.07 11.83
C ALA A 106 4.18 9.12 10.92
N ILE A 107 4.08 8.18 9.97
CA ILE A 107 2.92 8.08 9.08
C ILE A 107 1.68 7.64 9.86
N ALA A 108 1.80 6.67 10.76
CA ALA A 108 0.67 6.20 11.57
C ALA A 108 0.07 7.34 12.42
N VAL A 109 0.89 8.17 13.07
CA VAL A 109 0.41 9.35 13.83
C VAL A 109 -0.35 10.30 12.93
N TYR A 110 0.15 10.58 11.72
CA TYR A 110 -0.59 11.40 10.76
C TYR A 110 -1.97 10.78 10.43
N LEU A 111 -2.03 9.47 10.20
CA LEU A 111 -3.28 8.76 9.89
C LEU A 111 -4.28 8.73 11.06
N THR A 112 -3.83 8.75 12.33
CA THR A 112 -4.78 8.82 13.48
C THR A 112 -5.61 10.10 13.50
N SER A 113 -5.16 11.15 12.81
CA SER A 113 -5.83 12.44 12.76
C SER A 113 -6.69 12.64 11.50
N CYS A 114 -6.86 11.60 10.67
CA CYS A 114 -7.71 11.70 9.48
C CYS A 114 -9.19 11.51 9.80
N ASP A 115 -10.08 12.04 8.96
CA ASP A 115 -11.53 11.96 9.15
C ASP A 115 -12.10 10.54 8.99
N ASP A 116 -11.37 9.65 8.29
CA ASP A 116 -11.76 8.24 8.13
C ASP A 116 -11.47 7.46 9.41
N SER A 117 -12.53 7.22 10.19
CA SER A 117 -12.44 6.49 11.46
C SER A 117 -11.91 5.07 11.31
N ILE A 118 -12.13 4.40 10.17
CA ILE A 118 -11.61 3.04 9.97
C ILE A 118 -10.09 3.10 9.86
N ILE A 119 -9.58 4.01 9.03
CA ILE A 119 -8.12 4.18 8.83
C ILE A 119 -7.46 4.69 10.11
N ALA A 120 -8.07 5.64 10.81
CA ALA A 120 -7.56 6.16 12.08
C ALA A 120 -7.42 5.05 13.13
N ASN A 121 -8.47 4.23 13.30
CA ASN A 121 -8.45 3.10 14.24
C ASN A 121 -7.40 2.04 13.86
N ASP A 122 -7.27 1.72 12.57
CA ASP A 122 -6.24 0.80 12.07
C ASP A 122 -4.83 1.32 12.37
N ALA A 123 -4.60 2.62 12.18
CA ALA A 123 -3.32 3.27 12.46
C ALA A 123 -2.99 3.29 13.97
N GLU A 124 -3.98 3.55 14.82
CA GLU A 124 -3.84 3.44 16.28
C GLU A 124 -3.48 2.02 16.71
N ALA A 125 -4.16 1.01 16.19
CA ALA A 125 -3.88 -0.39 16.48
C ALA A 125 -2.44 -0.77 16.08
N LEU A 126 -1.96 -0.29 14.94
CA LEU A 126 -0.58 -0.48 14.50
C LEU A 126 0.41 0.17 15.48
N LEU A 127 0.17 1.40 15.94
CA LEU A 127 1.03 2.06 16.93
C LEU A 127 1.09 1.29 18.26
N MET A 128 -0.03 0.74 18.72
CA MET A 128 -0.09 -0.06 19.94
C MET A 128 0.65 -1.39 19.79
N SER A 129 0.56 -2.03 18.62
CA SER A 129 1.25 -3.29 18.32
C SER A 129 2.76 -3.15 18.17
N TYR A 130 3.25 -1.96 17.81
CA TYR A 130 4.67 -1.67 17.59
C TYR A 130 5.12 -0.50 18.48
N PRO A 131 5.09 -0.68 19.82
CA PRO A 131 5.43 0.41 20.71
C PRO A 131 6.87 0.87 20.44
N LYS A 132 7.04 2.15 20.15
CA LYS A 132 8.37 2.77 20.16
C LYS A 132 9.00 2.43 21.50
N LYS A 133 10.17 1.77 21.49
CA LYS A 133 11.01 1.68 22.68
C LYS A 133 11.21 3.12 23.15
N THR A 134 10.57 3.49 24.25
CA THR A 134 10.65 4.84 24.80
C THR A 134 12.11 5.09 25.15
N ILE A 135 12.77 5.94 24.36
CA ILE A 135 13.95 6.64 24.86
C ILE A 135 13.40 7.48 26.00
N LYS A 136 13.79 7.14 27.24
CA LYS A 136 13.43 7.91 28.43
C LYS A 136 13.74 9.38 28.14
N LYS A 137 12.71 10.23 28.09
CA LYS A 137 12.92 11.68 28.14
C LYS A 137 13.78 11.94 29.39
N PRO A 138 14.91 12.66 29.30
CA PRO A 138 15.62 13.04 30.50
C PRO A 138 14.64 13.86 31.35
N VAL A 139 14.47 13.42 32.60
CA VAL A 139 13.70 14.14 33.60
C VAL A 139 14.29 15.55 33.65
N ALA A 140 13.49 16.55 33.30
CA ALA A 140 13.88 17.93 33.50
C ALA A 140 14.11 18.10 35.01
N LEU A 141 15.36 18.38 35.40
CA LEU A 141 15.71 18.71 36.76
C LEU A 141 14.94 19.97 37.13
N SER A 142 14.08 19.83 38.14
CA SER A 142 13.48 20.95 38.87
C SER A 142 14.58 21.85 39.42
N ASN A 143 14.51 23.13 39.13
CA ASN A 143 15.08 24.21 39.94
C ASN A 143 13.99 25.25 40.16
#